data_AF-A0A9P7H161-F1
#
_entry.id   AF-A0A9P7H161-F1
#
_cell.length_a   1.000
_cell.length_b   1.000
_cell.length_c   1.000
_cell.angle_alpha   90.00
_cell.angle_beta   90.00
_cell.angle_gamma   90.00
#
_symmetry.space_group_name_H-M   'P 1'
#
loop_
_entity.id
_entity.type
_entity.pdbx_description
1 polymer ?
#
loop_
_entity_poly.entity_id
_entity_poly.type
_entity_poly.pdbx_seq_one_letter_code
_entity_poly.pdbx_strand_id
1 'polypeptide(L)'
;MRYASFNKDTDVPSLRLFLVHKHLVHQPSEEIPQDANKLRISGPSLEILAKQLLLPASFIFSLTRHYLPNGQGSRSIRVGDHNVFDFWYFLPIRVQVKSSVSSTTSKRNHSNQMNPFHKLHLPDLQLDIHRSCVAIFSRVDPISRQSTFFTVDFMHGHWSRVALEPKTRLQEVYKGQIDSEPTFGREFRVHLVYLSSATRWWTNALNSVNEQLIAFEQKLQIEFDTESGNIGPILTELSKALHSVSAHLQRYLSEIQSLGGIVTDLIEDYSSIHQQDIVTGNHDDYNEATRGYKMILSTVEASSRFAVELEKKAQNTLALLFHRIQINSDSLLIANGEAMQAILKAMQEDAGLSRQMARQSHMLAKDMKRDSVAMKTIAIVTMFFLPGATFAALLSMPFFDNDNWLSQASRFWVWVALTFPFTIACFIFYKVWQGRARKNSSALEELPEFSK
;
A
#
# COMPACT_ATOMS: atom_id res chain seq x y z
N MET A 1 7.79 35.28 34.81
CA MET A 1 7.54 33.99 34.11
C MET A 1 6.21 33.46 34.61
N ARG A 2 5.20 33.45 33.73
CA ARG A 2 3.79 33.19 34.10
C ARG A 2 3.65 31.75 34.59
N TYR A 3 3.23 31.60 35.84
CA TYR A 3 2.80 30.35 36.44
C TYR A 3 1.85 29.63 35.47
N ALA A 4 2.04 28.33 35.26
CA ALA A 4 0.95 27.47 34.81
C ALA A 4 -0.27 27.85 35.66
N SER A 5 -1.44 28.06 35.03
CA SER A 5 -2.64 28.48 35.76
C SER A 5 -2.93 27.46 36.87
N PHE A 6 -2.47 27.75 38.07
CA PHE A 6 -2.94 27.15 39.30
C PHE A 6 -4.36 27.70 39.45
N ASN A 7 -5.32 27.00 38.84
CA ASN A 7 -6.70 27.44 38.87
C ASN A 7 -7.20 27.31 40.31
N LYS A 8 -7.30 28.47 40.97
CA LYS A 8 -8.20 28.76 42.09
C LYS A 8 -9.70 28.60 41.73
N ASP A 9 -10.03 28.25 40.49
CA ASP A 9 -11.40 28.21 39.98
C ASP A 9 -12.20 26.93 40.33
N THR A 10 -11.62 26.04 41.13
CA THR A 10 -12.33 24.90 41.74
C THR A 10 -11.92 24.80 43.20
N ASP A 11 -12.24 25.81 44.01
CA ASP A 11 -12.06 25.78 45.47
C ASP A 11 -13.09 24.81 46.09
N VAL A 12 -12.95 23.52 45.78
CA VAL A 12 -13.54 22.46 46.58
C VAL A 12 -12.52 22.17 47.69
N PRO A 13 -12.83 22.41 48.97
CA PRO A 13 -11.84 22.35 50.06
C PRO A 13 -11.09 21.00 50.16
N SER A 14 -11.74 19.92 49.72
CA SER A 14 -11.24 18.54 49.75
C SER A 14 -10.53 18.09 48.47
N LEU A 15 -10.48 18.88 47.39
CA LEU A 15 -9.96 18.44 46.09
C LEU A 15 -8.92 19.41 45.51
N ARG A 16 -7.72 18.90 45.21
CA ARG A 16 -6.65 19.65 44.51
C ARG A 16 -6.41 19.08 43.12
N LEU A 17 -6.58 19.90 42.09
CA LEU A 17 -6.38 19.50 40.70
C LEU A 17 -5.19 20.21 40.07
N PHE A 18 -4.23 19.44 39.58
CA PHE A 18 -3.08 19.92 38.80
C PHE A 18 -3.20 19.40 37.37
N LEU A 19 -3.45 20.30 36.42
CA LEU A 19 -3.67 19.94 35.02
C LEU A 19 -2.55 20.50 34.14
N VAL A 20 -1.82 19.63 33.44
CA VAL A 20 -0.76 20.01 32.51
C VAL A 20 -1.14 19.62 31.09
N HIS A 21 -1.11 20.59 30.18
CA HIS A 21 -1.40 20.38 28.76
C HIS A 21 -0.20 20.80 27.90
N LYS A 22 -0.19 20.39 26.64
CA LYS A 22 0.60 21.05 25.59
C LYS A 22 0.04 22.43 25.29
N HIS A 23 0.70 23.19 24.41
CA HIS A 23 0.12 24.45 23.94
C HIS A 23 -1.19 24.20 23.22
N LEU A 24 -2.28 24.77 23.72
CA LEU A 24 -3.59 24.62 23.11
C LEU A 24 -3.84 25.78 22.15
N VAL A 25 -4.17 25.46 20.91
CA VAL A 25 -4.51 26.44 19.88
C VAL A 25 -6.00 26.69 19.97
N HIS A 26 -6.38 27.94 20.25
CA HIS A 26 -7.79 28.31 20.42
C HIS A 26 -8.40 28.88 19.14
N GLN A 27 -7.58 29.51 18.30
CA GLN A 27 -8.00 30.08 17.03
C GLN A 27 -7.18 29.50 15.86
N PRO A 28 -7.78 29.21 14.69
CA PRO A 28 -7.06 28.64 13.55
C PRO A 28 -5.90 29.50 13.02
N SER A 29 -5.97 30.82 13.25
CA SER A 29 -4.99 31.83 12.79
C SER A 29 -3.93 32.18 13.83
N GLU A 30 -3.91 31.51 14.98
CA GLU A 30 -2.95 31.77 16.05
C GLU A 30 -1.55 31.30 15.64
N GLU A 31 -0.54 32.15 15.83
CA GLU A 31 0.86 31.77 15.57
C GLU A 31 1.29 30.68 16.54
N ILE A 32 1.64 29.51 16.01
CA ILE A 32 2.04 28.35 16.81
C ILE A 32 3.49 28.54 17.27
N PRO A 33 3.76 28.61 18.58
CA PRO A 33 5.12 28.68 19.08
C PRO A 33 5.95 27.46 18.67
N GLN A 34 7.26 27.64 18.44
CA GLN A 34 8.16 26.53 18.09
C GLN A 34 8.17 25.41 19.15
N ASP A 35 7.85 25.75 20.39
CA ASP A 35 7.78 24.81 21.52
C ASP A 35 6.36 24.24 21.77
N ALA A 36 5.40 24.45 20.86
CA ALA A 36 3.99 24.10 21.07
C ALA A 36 3.75 22.61 21.38
N ASN A 37 4.62 21.73 20.88
CA ASN A 37 4.56 20.29 21.14
C ASN A 37 5.07 19.87 22.52
N LYS A 38 5.69 20.79 23.28
CA LYS A 38 6.16 20.53 24.65
C LYS A 38 5.02 20.75 25.65
N LEU A 39 5.09 20.02 26.77
CA LEU A 39 4.21 20.24 27.91
C LEU A 39 4.44 21.64 28.50
N ARG A 40 3.36 22.32 28.91
CA ARG A 40 3.42 23.65 29.52
C ARG A 40 3.79 23.58 31.02
N ILE A 41 4.88 22.88 31.31
CA ILE A 41 5.53 22.82 32.63
C ILE A 41 7.05 22.79 32.43
N SER A 42 7.79 23.59 33.21
CA SER A 42 9.26 23.60 33.16
C SER A 42 9.83 22.39 33.92
N GLY A 43 11.03 21.93 33.54
CA GLY A 43 11.73 20.84 34.25
C GLY A 43 11.87 21.08 35.76
N PRO A 44 12.39 22.24 36.21
CA PRO A 44 12.47 22.57 37.64
C PRO A 44 11.11 22.63 38.34
N SER A 45 10.07 23.16 37.66
CA SER A 45 8.72 23.16 38.22
C SER A 45 8.15 21.75 38.38
N LEU A 46 8.40 20.87 37.41
CA LEU A 46 8.00 19.47 37.48
C LEU A 46 8.75 18.74 38.61
N GLU A 47 10.03 19.03 38.82
CA GLU A 47 10.80 18.44 39.92
C GLU A 47 10.27 18.87 41.29
N ILE A 48 9.99 20.16 41.48
CA ILE A 48 9.38 20.68 42.72
C ILE A 48 8.01 20.04 42.95
N LEU A 49 7.17 19.98 41.91
CA LEU A 49 5.86 19.36 42.00
C LEU A 49 5.95 17.87 42.29
N ALA A 50 6.88 17.17 41.66
CA ALA A 50 7.13 15.74 41.89
C ALA A 50 7.55 15.46 43.34
N LYS A 51 8.41 16.32 43.92
CA LYS A 51 8.80 16.22 45.33
C LYS A 51 7.62 16.54 46.26
N GLN A 52 6.84 17.57 45.96
CA GLN A 52 5.69 17.98 46.77
C GLN A 52 4.58 16.91 46.79
N LEU A 53 4.29 16.32 45.64
CA LEU A 53 3.29 15.25 45.51
C LEU A 53 3.86 13.85 45.79
N LEU A 54 5.16 13.77 46.09
CA LEU A 54 5.92 12.52 46.24
C LEU A 54 5.69 11.55 45.07
N LEU A 55 5.66 12.03 43.82
CA LEU A 55 5.29 11.20 42.65
C LEU A 55 6.16 9.93 42.56
N PRO A 56 5.56 8.74 42.31
CA PRO A 56 6.31 7.50 42.17
C PRO A 56 7.32 7.57 41.01
N ALA A 57 8.51 6.97 41.21
CA ALA A 57 9.52 6.88 40.15
C ALA A 57 9.00 6.09 38.92
N SER A 58 8.17 5.07 39.13
CA SER A 58 7.49 4.32 38.08
C SER A 58 6.59 5.22 37.23
N PHE A 59 5.80 6.09 37.86
CA PHE A 59 4.94 7.05 37.17
C PHE A 59 5.77 8.05 36.35
N ILE A 60 6.81 8.65 36.94
CA ILE A 60 7.72 9.57 36.24
C ILE A 60 8.41 8.88 35.06
N PHE A 61 8.88 7.64 35.25
CA PHE A 61 9.48 6.86 34.18
C PHE A 61 8.50 6.64 33.03
N SER A 62 7.25 6.26 33.32
CA SER A 62 6.20 6.10 32.31
C SER A 62 5.85 7.40 31.59
N LEU A 63 5.93 8.57 32.24
CA LEU A 63 5.73 9.86 31.55
C LEU A 63 6.75 10.08 30.42
N THR A 64 8.01 9.65 30.61
CA THR A 64 9.05 9.76 29.57
C THR A 64 8.80 8.84 28.37
N ARG A 65 8.02 7.77 28.57
CA ARG A 65 7.69 6.74 27.57
C ARG A 65 6.18 6.60 27.38
N HIS A 66 5.45 7.71 27.47
CA HIS A 66 4.00 7.76 27.34
C HIS A 66 3.49 7.14 26.01
N TYR A 67 4.34 7.10 24.98
CA TYR A 67 4.02 6.50 23.70
C TYR A 67 4.10 4.96 23.67
N LEU A 68 4.55 4.29 24.73
CA LEU A 68 4.55 2.83 24.85
C LEU A 68 3.38 2.34 25.72
N PRO A 69 3.06 1.04 25.71
CA PRO A 69 2.18 0.45 26.72
C PRO A 69 2.78 0.68 28.11
N ASN A 70 2.02 1.33 28.99
CA ASN A 70 2.39 1.58 30.38
C ASN A 70 1.40 0.85 31.28
N GLY A 71 1.91 0.30 32.39
CA GLY A 71 1.06 -0.29 33.42
C GLY A 71 0.39 0.78 34.28
N GLN A 72 -0.60 0.34 35.06
CA GLN A 72 -1.12 1.07 36.21
C GLN A 72 -0.39 0.64 37.49
N GLY A 73 -0.57 1.41 38.56
CA GLY A 73 -0.08 0.99 39.87
C GLY A 73 -0.75 1.73 41.00
N SER A 74 -0.77 1.08 42.14
CA SER A 74 -1.22 1.65 43.41
C SER A 74 -0.15 1.44 44.47
N ARG A 75 -0.16 2.29 45.51
CA ARG A 75 0.64 2.07 46.73
C ARG A 75 -0.03 2.72 47.92
N SER A 76 0.19 2.12 49.08
CA SER A 76 -0.17 2.68 50.38
C SER A 76 1.11 3.13 51.09
N ILE A 77 1.19 4.41 51.44
CA ILE A 77 2.32 5.01 52.14
C ILE A 77 1.89 5.33 53.57
N ARG A 78 2.66 4.85 54.54
CA ARG A 78 2.45 5.24 55.94
C ARG A 78 3.05 6.63 56.19
N VAL A 79 2.20 7.60 56.53
CA VAL A 79 2.58 8.97 56.91
C VAL A 79 2.22 9.16 58.38
N GLY A 80 3.22 9.04 59.26
CA GLY A 80 2.97 8.99 60.71
C GLY A 80 2.16 7.73 61.09
N ASP A 81 0.98 7.94 61.67
CA ASP A 81 0.10 6.85 62.13
C ASP A 81 -1.02 6.46 61.15
N HIS A 82 -1.05 7.05 59.96
CA HIS A 82 -2.07 6.73 58.95
C HIS A 82 -1.48 6.42 57.59
N ASN A 83 -2.32 5.82 56.75
CA ASN A 83 -1.96 5.45 55.39
C ASN A 83 -2.54 6.46 54.40
N VAL A 84 -1.71 6.93 53.49
CA VAL A 84 -2.07 7.72 52.31
C VAL A 84 -2.01 6.79 51.10
N PHE A 85 -3.00 6.87 50.23
CA PHE A 85 -3.14 5.98 49.09
C PHE A 85 -2.85 6.72 47.80
N ASP A 86 -1.94 6.19 47.00
CA ASP A 86 -1.61 6.71 45.68
C ASP A 86 -2.04 5.72 44.61
N PHE A 87 -2.61 6.23 43.52
CA PHE A 87 -2.97 5.47 42.34
C PHE A 87 -2.51 6.20 41.08
N TRP A 88 -2.02 5.49 40.07
CA TRP A 88 -1.67 6.08 38.80
C TRP A 88 -1.90 5.16 37.61
N TYR A 89 -2.23 5.76 36.48
CA TYR A 89 -2.49 5.06 35.22
C TYR A 89 -2.29 5.98 34.02
N PHE A 90 -2.16 5.35 32.85
CA PHE A 90 -2.08 6.01 31.56
C PHE A 90 -3.30 5.62 30.76
N LEU A 91 -4.18 6.58 30.55
CA LEU A 91 -5.44 6.41 29.83
C LEU A 91 -5.18 6.44 28.32
N PRO A 92 -5.26 5.31 27.60
CA PRO A 92 -5.07 5.30 26.16
C PRO A 92 -6.30 5.88 25.45
N ILE A 93 -6.07 6.76 24.49
CA ILE A 93 -7.16 7.45 23.79
C ILE A 93 -6.92 7.50 22.28
N ARG A 94 -8.02 7.38 21.53
CA ARG A 94 -8.06 7.58 20.08
C ARG A 94 -9.03 8.70 19.77
N VAL A 95 -8.52 9.75 19.12
CA VAL A 95 -9.29 10.96 18.82
C VAL A 95 -9.47 11.07 17.32
N GLN A 96 -10.72 11.20 16.88
CA GLN A 96 -11.05 11.52 15.49
C GLN A 96 -10.89 13.02 15.23
N VAL A 97 -10.27 13.37 14.11
CA VAL A 97 -9.99 14.76 13.73
C VAL A 97 -10.25 14.89 12.23
N LYS A 98 -10.74 16.05 11.79
CA LYS A 98 -10.89 16.33 10.35
C LYS A 98 -9.51 16.36 9.68
N SER A 99 -9.39 15.69 8.54
CA SER A 99 -8.13 15.64 7.80
C SER A 99 -7.80 17.01 7.20
N SER A 100 -6.58 17.51 7.41
CA SER A 100 -6.09 18.75 6.79
C SER A 100 -5.52 18.41 5.42
N VAL A 101 -6.32 18.62 4.37
CA VAL A 101 -5.92 18.34 2.98
C VAL A 101 -5.08 19.51 2.46
N SER A 102 -3.76 19.38 2.53
CA SER A 102 -2.81 20.13 1.70
C SER A 102 -2.11 19.14 0.75
N SER A 103 -2.34 19.33 -0.55
CA SER A 103 -2.17 18.38 -1.64
C SER A 103 -0.73 17.97 -2.01
N THR A 104 0.31 18.48 -1.34
CA THR A 104 1.71 18.26 -1.76
C THR A 104 2.53 17.32 -0.86
N THR A 105 2.10 17.04 0.38
CA THR A 105 2.77 16.10 1.32
C THR A 105 2.11 14.71 1.42
N SER A 106 0.99 14.51 0.72
CA SER A 106 0.14 13.31 0.75
C SER A 106 0.89 12.01 0.39
N LYS A 107 1.77 12.02 -0.62
CA LYS A 107 2.44 10.80 -1.10
C LYS A 107 3.45 10.17 -0.13
N ARG A 108 4.05 10.93 0.80
CA ARG A 108 5.02 10.41 1.79
C ARG A 108 4.35 9.90 3.08
N ASN A 109 3.15 10.38 3.41
CA ASN A 109 2.45 10.01 4.65
C ASN A 109 1.55 8.77 4.50
N HIS A 110 1.19 8.37 3.28
CA HIS A 110 0.43 7.14 3.03
C HIS A 110 1.23 5.85 3.23
N SER A 111 2.57 5.89 3.17
CA SER A 111 3.39 4.67 3.27
C SER A 111 3.53 4.09 4.68
N ASN A 112 3.18 4.84 5.73
CA ASN A 112 3.40 4.46 7.13
C ASN A 112 2.12 4.23 7.94
N GLN A 113 0.94 4.16 7.31
CA GLN A 113 -0.34 4.01 8.01
C GLN A 113 -0.48 2.65 8.72
N MET A 114 0.24 1.62 8.26
CA MET A 114 0.18 0.28 8.84
C MET A 114 0.77 0.20 10.26
N ASN A 115 1.57 1.18 10.67
CA ASN A 115 2.05 1.27 12.05
C ASN A 115 0.97 1.92 12.94
N PRO A 116 0.41 1.20 13.94
CA PRO A 116 -0.69 1.69 14.77
C PRO A 116 -0.29 2.78 15.78
N PHE A 117 1.00 3.11 15.87
CA PHE A 117 1.51 4.28 16.60
C PHE A 117 1.37 5.58 15.80
N HIS A 118 1.16 5.51 14.49
CA HIS A 118 0.86 6.66 13.64
C HIS A 118 -0.64 6.89 13.50
N LYS A 119 -1.04 7.92 12.75
CA LYS A 119 -2.44 8.20 12.47
C LYS A 119 -3.01 7.19 11.48
N LEU A 120 -4.28 6.81 11.66
CA LEU A 120 -5.06 6.10 10.66
C LEU A 120 -5.84 7.12 9.84
N HIS A 121 -5.60 7.17 8.53
CA HIS A 121 -6.36 8.04 7.64
C HIS A 121 -7.56 7.27 7.07
N LEU A 122 -8.74 7.88 7.13
CA LEU A 122 -9.98 7.32 6.62
C LEU A 122 -10.41 8.18 5.41
N PRO A 123 -10.07 7.76 4.17
CA PRO A 123 -10.18 8.61 3.00
C PRO A 123 -11.62 8.99 2.64
N ASP A 124 -12.57 8.06 2.81
CA ASP A 124 -13.97 8.29 2.43
C ASP A 124 -14.70 9.23 3.39
N LEU A 125 -14.24 9.27 4.63
CA LEU A 125 -14.78 10.16 5.67
C LEU A 125 -14.01 11.48 5.77
N GLN A 126 -12.83 11.58 5.15
CA GLN A 126 -11.88 12.68 5.33
C GLN A 126 -11.53 12.93 6.81
N LEU A 127 -11.39 11.85 7.56
CA LEU A 127 -11.07 11.85 8.99
C LEU A 127 -9.72 11.18 9.23
N ASP A 128 -8.99 11.66 10.24
CA ASP A 128 -7.80 11.03 10.77
C ASP A 128 -8.07 10.60 12.20
N ILE A 129 -7.78 9.34 12.54
CA ILE A 129 -7.77 8.86 13.92
C ILE A 129 -6.34 8.94 14.45
N HIS A 130 -6.17 9.71 15.51
CA HIS A 130 -4.89 9.91 16.16
C HIS A 130 -4.81 9.24 17.51
N ARG A 131 -3.62 8.73 17.82
CA ARG A 131 -3.28 8.25 19.16
C ARG A 131 -2.95 9.41 20.09
N SER A 132 -3.37 9.31 21.34
CA SER A 132 -2.83 10.08 22.45
C SER A 132 -2.96 9.28 23.76
N CYS A 133 -2.54 9.87 24.87
CA CYS A 133 -2.78 9.36 26.22
C CYS A 133 -2.94 10.51 27.21
N VAL A 134 -3.62 10.24 28.32
CA VAL A 134 -3.65 11.12 29.49
C VAL A 134 -3.07 10.35 30.67
N ALA A 135 -2.00 10.87 31.27
CA ALA A 135 -1.45 10.30 32.49
C ALA A 135 -2.16 10.90 33.70
N ILE A 136 -2.59 10.05 34.63
CA ILE A 136 -3.33 10.47 35.82
C ILE A 136 -2.65 9.86 37.03
N PHE A 137 -2.30 10.70 37.98
CA PHE A 137 -1.90 10.34 39.34
C PHE A 137 -2.94 10.89 40.30
N SER A 138 -3.38 10.08 41.25
CA SER A 138 -4.29 10.42 42.33
C SER A 138 -3.63 10.07 43.65
N ARG A 139 -3.83 10.92 44.65
CA ARG A 139 -3.45 10.72 46.04
C ARG A 139 -4.66 11.01 46.91
N VAL A 140 -5.03 10.07 47.78
CA VAL A 140 -6.11 10.21 48.73
C VAL A 140 -5.56 10.07 50.14
N ASP A 141 -5.78 11.10 50.96
CA ASP A 141 -5.46 11.09 52.39
C ASP A 141 -6.77 11.04 53.19
N PRO A 142 -7.09 9.89 53.81
CA PRO A 142 -8.32 9.73 54.59
C PRO A 142 -8.38 10.59 55.85
N ILE A 143 -7.23 10.95 56.44
CA ILE A 143 -7.21 11.76 57.67
C ILE A 143 -7.41 13.23 57.37
N SER A 144 -6.63 13.77 56.42
CA SER A 144 -6.82 15.18 56.02
C SER A 144 -8.07 15.39 55.16
N ARG A 145 -8.72 14.30 54.74
CA ARG A 145 -9.89 14.30 53.84
C ARG A 145 -9.62 15.08 52.55
N GLN A 146 -8.38 15.01 52.07
CA GLN A 146 -7.95 15.67 50.83
C GLN A 146 -7.59 14.64 49.76
N SER A 147 -8.08 14.90 48.56
CA SER A 147 -7.74 14.16 47.36
C SER A 147 -6.99 15.07 46.38
N THR A 148 -5.86 14.62 45.88
CA THR A 148 -4.98 15.38 44.99
C THR A 148 -4.79 14.65 43.68
N PHE A 149 -5.05 15.32 42.57
CA PHE A 149 -4.88 14.77 41.23
C PHE A 149 -3.83 15.55 40.46
N PHE A 150 -2.91 14.82 39.84
CA PHE A 150 -1.98 15.35 38.86
C PHE A 150 -2.22 14.68 37.52
N THR A 151 -2.60 15.48 36.52
CA THR A 151 -2.93 15.00 35.19
C THR A 151 -2.01 15.64 34.16
N VAL A 152 -1.53 14.83 33.23
CA VAL A 152 -0.70 15.26 32.11
C VAL A 152 -1.35 14.78 30.82
N ASP A 153 -1.86 15.74 30.05
CA ASP A 153 -2.47 15.47 28.75
C ASP A 153 -1.44 15.59 27.63
N PHE A 154 -1.26 14.51 26.87
CA PHE A 154 -0.36 14.43 25.73
C PHE A 154 -1.04 14.69 24.38
N MET A 155 -2.34 15.03 24.36
CA MET A 155 -3.08 15.36 23.14
C MET A 155 -2.43 16.50 22.37
N HIS A 156 -2.61 16.48 21.06
CA HIS A 156 -2.07 17.51 20.19
C HIS A 156 -2.76 18.85 20.46
N GLY A 157 -2.00 19.94 20.45
CA GLY A 157 -2.48 21.28 20.79
C GLY A 157 -3.65 21.80 19.96
N HIS A 158 -3.77 21.31 18.72
CA HIS A 158 -4.84 21.69 17.80
C HIS A 158 -6.19 21.06 18.17
N TRP A 159 -6.21 20.10 19.07
CA TRP A 159 -7.43 19.46 19.55
C TRP A 159 -7.87 20.08 20.88
N SER A 160 -7.75 21.40 20.99
CA SER A 160 -8.00 22.15 22.23
C SER A 160 -9.38 21.87 22.83
N ARG A 161 -10.42 21.74 22.00
CA ARG A 161 -11.77 21.36 22.43
C ARG A 161 -11.82 19.96 23.08
N VAL A 162 -11.06 19.00 22.55
CA VAL A 162 -11.02 17.63 23.07
C VAL A 162 -10.16 17.55 24.34
N ALA A 163 -9.00 18.21 24.34
CA ALA A 163 -8.10 18.26 25.48
C ALA A 163 -8.73 18.96 26.70
N LEU A 164 -9.55 20.00 26.48
CA LEU A 164 -10.21 20.75 27.56
C LEU A 164 -11.54 20.13 28.02
N GLU A 165 -12.09 19.15 27.28
CA GLU A 165 -13.37 18.54 27.64
C GLU A 165 -13.40 17.99 29.08
N PRO A 166 -12.41 17.20 29.55
CA PRO A 166 -12.42 16.71 30.93
C PRO A 166 -12.43 17.86 31.94
N LYS A 167 -11.67 18.92 31.70
CA LYS A 167 -11.65 20.10 32.60
C LYS A 167 -13.03 20.75 32.70
N THR A 168 -13.68 21.01 31.56
CA THR A 168 -15.02 21.62 31.54
C THR A 168 -16.05 20.72 32.24
N ARG A 169 -16.02 19.41 31.99
CA ARG A 169 -16.92 18.45 32.64
C ARG A 169 -16.69 18.36 34.15
N LEU A 170 -15.44 18.42 34.61
CA LEU A 170 -15.13 18.49 36.05
C LEU A 170 -15.70 19.76 36.67
N GLN A 171 -15.55 20.91 36.01
CA GLN A 171 -16.13 22.16 36.49
C GLN A 171 -17.66 22.04 36.63
N GLU A 172 -18.34 21.43 35.67
CA GLU A 172 -19.79 21.19 35.74
C GLU A 172 -20.20 20.28 36.90
N VAL A 173 -19.47 19.17 37.11
CA VAL A 173 -19.72 18.21 38.21
C VAL A 173 -19.58 18.88 39.59
N TYR A 174 -18.60 19.77 39.76
CA TYR A 174 -18.32 20.41 41.04
C TYR A 174 -18.97 21.79 41.21
N LYS A 175 -19.58 22.38 40.16
CA LYS A 175 -20.26 23.69 40.22
C LYS A 175 -21.41 23.73 41.24
N GLY A 176 -22.09 22.60 41.44
CA GLY A 176 -23.20 22.48 42.41
C GLY A 176 -22.77 22.16 43.84
N GLN A 177 -21.47 21.99 44.11
CA GLN A 177 -20.96 21.56 45.43
C GLN A 177 -20.25 22.67 46.21
N ILE A 178 -20.16 23.87 45.63
CA ILE A 178 -19.52 25.04 46.27
C ILE A 178 -20.26 25.44 47.56
N ASP A 179 -21.57 25.15 47.65
CA ASP A 179 -22.42 25.52 48.79
C ASP A 179 -22.69 24.35 49.78
N SER A 180 -22.13 23.15 49.54
CA SER A 180 -22.34 21.96 50.38
C SER A 180 -21.09 21.64 51.21
N GLU A 181 -21.24 21.03 52.40
CA GLU A 181 -20.08 20.61 53.20
C GLU A 181 -19.12 19.70 52.39
N PRO A 182 -17.79 19.89 52.53
CA PRO A 182 -16.80 19.10 51.81
C PRO A 182 -16.92 17.63 52.23
N THR A 183 -17.48 16.83 51.34
CA THR A 183 -17.74 15.40 51.53
C THR A 183 -16.59 14.61 50.92
N PHE A 184 -15.80 13.97 51.78
CA PHE A 184 -14.77 12.99 51.40
C PHE A 184 -15.43 11.76 50.75
N GLY A 185 -14.75 11.09 49.82
CA GLY A 185 -15.31 9.94 49.08
C GLY A 185 -16.03 10.30 47.77
N ARG A 186 -15.83 11.51 47.24
CA ARG A 186 -16.39 11.97 45.94
C ARG A 186 -15.34 12.17 44.86
N GLU A 187 -14.08 11.85 45.15
CA GLU A 187 -12.96 11.94 44.23
C GLU A 187 -13.03 10.93 43.08
N PHE A 188 -13.77 9.83 43.24
CA PHE A 188 -14.04 8.86 42.17
C PHE A 188 -14.66 9.52 40.94
N ARG A 189 -15.39 10.63 41.12
CA ARG A 189 -16.00 11.39 40.03
C ARG A 189 -14.95 11.95 39.07
N VAL A 190 -13.76 12.28 39.55
CA VAL A 190 -12.65 12.73 38.69
C VAL A 190 -12.24 11.59 37.75
N HIS A 191 -12.03 10.39 38.30
CA HIS A 191 -11.73 9.20 37.51
C HIS A 191 -12.85 8.90 36.50
N LEU A 192 -14.12 8.94 36.93
CA LEU A 192 -15.27 8.71 36.05
C LEU A 192 -15.38 9.73 34.91
N VAL A 193 -15.06 11.01 35.14
CA VAL A 193 -15.08 12.02 34.07
C VAL A 193 -14.02 11.70 33.01
N TYR A 194 -12.80 11.37 33.42
CA TYR A 194 -11.75 10.99 32.46
C TYR A 194 -12.07 9.68 31.72
N LEU A 195 -12.52 8.66 32.45
CA LEU A 195 -12.88 7.37 31.88
C LEU A 195 -14.06 7.49 30.90
N SER A 196 -15.13 8.20 31.27
CA SER A 196 -16.28 8.42 30.39
C SER A 196 -15.94 9.26 29.16
N SER A 197 -15.01 10.22 29.29
CA SER A 197 -14.51 10.98 28.13
C SER A 197 -13.73 10.07 27.19
N ALA A 198 -12.86 9.20 27.74
CA ALA A 198 -12.12 8.23 26.95
C ALA A 198 -13.01 7.23 26.23
N THR A 199 -14.00 6.64 26.91
CA THR A 199 -14.94 5.71 26.26
C THR A 199 -15.70 6.38 25.13
N ARG A 200 -16.13 7.64 25.30
CA ARG A 200 -16.76 8.44 24.24
C ARG A 200 -15.85 8.63 23.03
N TRP A 201 -14.58 8.95 23.24
CA TRP A 201 -13.61 9.09 22.14
C TRP A 201 -13.37 7.75 21.42
N TRP A 202 -13.27 6.65 22.17
CA TRP A 202 -13.18 5.30 21.62
C TRP A 202 -14.39 4.92 20.77
N THR A 203 -15.61 5.17 21.25
CA THR A 203 -16.85 4.91 20.50
C THR A 203 -16.84 5.66 19.17
N ASN A 204 -16.46 6.94 19.16
CA ASN A 204 -16.38 7.74 17.94
C ASN A 204 -15.31 7.21 16.96
N ALA A 205 -14.14 6.81 17.47
CA ALA A 205 -13.07 6.25 16.65
C ALA A 205 -13.49 4.91 16.01
N LEU A 206 -14.10 4.00 16.79
CA LEU A 206 -14.59 2.71 16.28
C LEU A 206 -15.72 2.91 15.26
N ASN A 207 -16.63 3.86 15.50
CA ASN A 207 -17.68 4.19 14.55
C ASN A 207 -17.10 4.69 13.22
N SER A 208 -16.08 5.56 13.26
CA SER A 208 -15.41 6.02 12.04
C SER A 208 -14.75 4.86 11.27
N VAL A 209 -14.15 3.89 11.98
CA VAL A 209 -13.61 2.69 11.34
C VAL A 209 -14.73 1.85 10.71
N ASN A 210 -15.86 1.69 11.39
CA ASN A 210 -17.01 0.97 10.87
C ASN A 210 -17.54 1.58 9.57
N GLU A 211 -17.76 2.90 9.55
CA GLU A 211 -18.21 3.62 8.36
C GLU A 211 -17.20 3.47 7.21
N GLN A 212 -15.90 3.52 7.49
CA GLN A 212 -14.87 3.30 6.48
C GLN A 212 -14.90 1.88 5.91
N LEU A 213 -15.10 0.86 6.77
CA LEU A 213 -15.23 -0.53 6.34
C LEU A 213 -16.49 -0.76 5.49
N ILE A 214 -17.61 -0.08 5.83
CA ILE A 214 -18.82 -0.08 5.00
C ILE A 214 -18.51 0.53 3.63
N ALA A 215 -17.80 1.65 3.57
CA ALA A 215 -17.41 2.29 2.31
C ALA A 215 -16.51 1.38 1.44
N PHE A 216 -15.56 0.66 2.05
CA PHE A 216 -14.73 -0.31 1.34
C PHE A 216 -15.53 -1.49 0.80
N GLU A 217 -16.49 -2.00 1.57
CA GLU A 217 -17.38 -3.07 1.15
C GLU A 217 -18.25 -2.64 -0.05
N GLN A 218 -18.83 -1.44 0.00
CA GLN A 218 -19.61 -0.87 -1.10
C GLN A 218 -18.76 -0.66 -2.36
N LYS A 219 -17.54 -0.13 -2.22
CA LYS A 219 -16.61 0.02 -3.36
C LYS A 219 -16.32 -1.33 -4.01
N LEU A 220 -16.03 -2.36 -3.22
CA LEU A 220 -15.81 -3.70 -3.73
C LEU A 220 -17.06 -4.25 -4.44
N GLN A 221 -18.26 -4.05 -3.89
CA GLN A 221 -19.51 -4.49 -4.52
C GLN A 221 -19.77 -3.81 -5.88
N ILE A 222 -19.60 -2.49 -5.96
CA ILE A 222 -19.74 -1.75 -7.22
C ILE A 222 -18.74 -2.27 -8.27
N GLU A 223 -17.52 -2.59 -7.83
CA GLU A 223 -16.49 -3.19 -8.69
C GLU A 223 -16.79 -4.65 -9.09
N PHE A 224 -17.58 -5.40 -8.32
CA PHE A 224 -18.05 -6.73 -8.73
C PHE A 224 -18.98 -6.63 -9.95
N ASP A 225 -19.83 -5.60 -9.97
CA ASP A 225 -20.84 -5.39 -11.02
C ASP A 225 -20.25 -4.80 -12.31
N THR A 226 -19.07 -4.16 -12.25
CA THR A 226 -18.41 -3.55 -13.43
C THR A 226 -17.33 -4.45 -14.01
N GLU A 227 -17.61 -5.07 -15.17
CA GLU A 227 -16.73 -6.05 -15.83
C GLU A 227 -15.50 -5.47 -16.57
N SER A 228 -15.29 -4.15 -16.63
CA SER A 228 -14.44 -3.55 -17.68
C SER A 228 -13.60 -2.34 -17.25
N GLY A 229 -12.61 -2.54 -16.37
CA GLY A 229 -11.63 -1.50 -16.02
C GLY A 229 -10.27 -2.04 -15.60
N ASN A 230 -9.25 -1.17 -15.61
CA ASN A 230 -7.94 -1.45 -14.99
C ASN A 230 -8.09 -1.40 -13.46
N ILE A 231 -8.55 -2.51 -12.88
CA ILE A 231 -8.98 -2.66 -11.49
C ILE A 231 -7.80 -2.86 -10.51
N GLY A 232 -6.65 -3.31 -11.01
CA GLY A 232 -5.44 -3.58 -10.21
C GLY A 232 -4.99 -2.48 -9.22
N PRO A 233 -4.91 -1.19 -9.61
CA PRO A 233 -4.48 -0.13 -8.70
C PRO A 233 -5.45 0.09 -7.53
N ILE A 234 -6.76 0.00 -7.77
CA ILE A 234 -7.78 0.24 -6.74
C ILE A 234 -7.78 -0.91 -5.73
N LEU A 235 -7.75 -2.17 -6.19
CA LEU A 235 -7.65 -3.33 -5.30
C LEU A 235 -6.37 -3.30 -4.45
N THR A 236 -5.26 -2.82 -5.03
CA THR A 236 -3.99 -2.65 -4.30
C THR A 236 -4.09 -1.58 -3.22
N GLU A 237 -4.78 -0.46 -3.51
CA GLU A 237 -5.02 0.61 -2.53
C GLU A 237 -5.95 0.13 -1.40
N LEU A 238 -7.06 -0.51 -1.73
CA LEU A 238 -8.00 -1.11 -0.77
C LEU A 238 -7.32 -2.16 0.10
N SER A 239 -6.47 -3.01 -0.48
CA SER A 239 -5.68 -4.01 0.26
C SER A 239 -4.79 -3.34 1.32
N LYS A 240 -4.02 -2.30 0.92
CA LYS A 240 -3.16 -1.55 1.86
C LYS A 240 -3.98 -0.88 2.97
N ALA A 241 -5.11 -0.27 2.62
CA ALA A 241 -5.98 0.39 3.58
C ALA A 241 -6.62 -0.60 4.57
N LEU A 242 -7.11 -1.75 4.10
CA LEU A 242 -7.67 -2.81 4.94
C LEU A 242 -6.62 -3.42 5.87
N HIS A 243 -5.40 -3.70 5.38
CA HIS A 243 -4.31 -4.16 6.25
C HIS A 243 -3.94 -3.12 7.32
N SER A 244 -3.94 -1.83 6.95
CA SER A 244 -3.75 -0.75 7.91
C SER A 244 -4.86 -0.74 8.97
N VAL A 245 -6.13 -0.80 8.57
CA VAL A 245 -7.27 -0.87 9.50
C VAL A 245 -7.15 -2.07 10.44
N SER A 246 -6.81 -3.26 9.92
CA SER A 246 -6.63 -4.48 10.73
C SER A 246 -5.51 -4.31 11.77
N ALA A 247 -4.35 -3.76 11.39
CA ALA A 247 -3.25 -3.53 12.31
C ALA A 247 -3.62 -2.52 13.42
N HIS A 248 -4.41 -1.49 13.08
CA HIS A 248 -4.94 -0.54 14.06
C HIS A 248 -5.97 -1.18 14.98
N LEU A 249 -6.91 -1.99 14.47
CA LEU A 249 -7.93 -2.67 15.27
C LEU A 249 -7.31 -3.62 16.31
N GLN A 250 -6.26 -4.36 15.95
CA GLN A 250 -5.51 -5.18 16.90
C GLN A 250 -4.92 -4.34 18.05
N ARG A 251 -4.34 -3.18 17.72
CA ARG A 251 -3.82 -2.27 18.74
C ARG A 251 -4.96 -1.66 19.58
N TYR A 252 -6.09 -1.35 18.96
CA TYR A 252 -7.26 -0.76 19.63
C TYR A 252 -7.82 -1.76 20.65
N LEU A 253 -7.91 -3.04 20.30
CA LEU A 253 -8.31 -4.11 21.22
C LEU A 253 -7.41 -4.15 22.46
N SER A 254 -6.09 -4.16 22.30
CA SER A 254 -5.16 -4.15 23.44
C SER A 254 -5.31 -2.89 24.31
N GLU A 255 -5.53 -1.72 23.71
CA GLU A 255 -5.70 -0.46 24.43
C GLU A 255 -7.05 -0.39 25.18
N ILE A 256 -8.13 -0.90 24.60
CA ILE A 256 -9.44 -1.00 25.24
C ILE A 256 -9.43 -2.03 26.38
N GLN A 257 -8.75 -3.16 26.20
CA GLN A 257 -8.54 -4.15 27.27
C GLN A 257 -7.74 -3.54 28.44
N SER A 258 -6.67 -2.79 28.14
CA SER A 258 -5.93 -2.03 29.15
C SER A 258 -6.82 -1.03 29.88
N LEU A 259 -7.73 -0.34 29.17
CA LEU A 259 -8.72 0.54 29.80
C LEU A 259 -9.65 -0.22 30.75
N GLY A 260 -10.07 -1.44 30.38
CA GLY A 260 -10.85 -2.30 31.28
C GLY A 260 -10.09 -2.65 32.55
N GLY A 261 -8.81 -2.99 32.43
CA GLY A 261 -7.91 -3.22 33.57
C GLY A 261 -7.80 -2.01 34.50
N ILE A 262 -7.74 -0.79 33.97
CA ILE A 262 -7.71 0.45 34.77
C ILE A 262 -8.98 0.59 35.62
N VAL A 263 -10.14 0.29 35.02
CA VAL A 263 -11.43 0.42 35.71
C VAL A 263 -11.56 -0.62 36.81
N THR A 264 -11.11 -1.86 36.58
CA THR A 264 -11.12 -2.92 37.60
C THR A 264 -10.26 -2.55 38.80
N ASP A 265 -9.02 -2.13 38.59
CA ASP A 265 -8.13 -1.73 39.69
C ASP A 265 -8.68 -0.53 40.46
N LEU A 266 -9.28 0.45 39.77
CA LEU A 266 -9.96 1.57 40.42
C LEU A 266 -11.12 1.15 41.32
N ILE A 267 -11.88 0.12 40.94
CA ILE A 267 -12.95 -0.44 41.77
C ILE A 267 -12.36 -1.07 43.03
N GLU A 268 -11.31 -1.89 42.87
CA GLU A 268 -10.63 -2.57 43.98
C GLU A 268 -10.01 -1.56 44.95
N ASP A 269 -9.23 -0.60 44.44
CA ASP A 269 -8.59 0.44 45.24
C ASP A 269 -9.61 1.30 45.97
N TYR A 270 -10.68 1.76 45.30
CA TYR A 270 -11.72 2.56 45.94
C TYR A 270 -12.41 1.80 47.08
N SER A 271 -12.68 0.50 46.89
CA SER A 271 -13.27 -0.35 47.93
C SER A 271 -12.34 -0.51 49.14
N SER A 272 -11.03 -0.56 48.91
CA SER A 272 -10.02 -0.70 49.97
C SER A 272 -9.87 0.57 50.81
N ILE A 273 -9.93 1.74 50.16
CA ILE A 273 -9.73 3.05 50.82
C ILE A 273 -10.95 3.40 51.70
N HIS A 274 -12.15 3.16 51.19
CA HIS A 274 -13.40 3.55 51.85
C HIS A 274 -14.03 2.44 52.69
N GLN A 275 -13.30 1.36 52.98
CA GLN A 275 -13.85 0.22 53.73
C GLN A 275 -14.44 0.63 55.09
N GLN A 276 -13.84 1.59 55.80
CA GLN A 276 -14.34 2.10 57.07
C GLN A 276 -15.56 3.03 56.91
N ASP A 277 -15.61 3.81 55.84
CA ASP A 277 -16.76 4.67 55.51
C ASP A 277 -18.01 3.84 55.13
N ILE A 278 -17.78 2.67 54.51
CA ILE A 278 -18.84 1.69 54.22
C ILE A 278 -19.46 1.15 55.51
N VAL A 279 -18.63 0.83 56.52
CA VAL A 279 -19.10 0.27 57.80
C VAL A 279 -19.83 1.31 58.66
N THR A 280 -19.47 2.58 58.53
CA THR A 280 -20.07 3.70 59.29
C THR A 280 -21.38 4.23 58.70
N GLY A 281 -21.85 3.67 57.57
CA GLY A 281 -23.17 3.94 57.01
C GLY A 281 -23.21 4.94 55.84
N ASN A 282 -22.06 5.38 55.30
CA ASN A 282 -22.01 6.27 54.14
C ASN A 282 -22.16 5.47 52.80
N HIS A 283 -23.23 4.69 52.70
CA HIS A 283 -23.43 3.72 51.60
C HIS A 283 -23.72 4.39 50.25
N ASP A 284 -24.26 5.60 50.22
CA ASP A 284 -24.73 6.22 48.99
C ASP A 284 -23.58 6.59 48.03
N ASP A 285 -22.52 7.23 48.53
CA ASP A 285 -21.35 7.61 47.71
C ASP A 285 -20.61 6.34 47.22
N TYR A 286 -20.48 5.30 48.05
CA TYR A 286 -19.88 4.02 47.66
C TYR A 286 -20.68 3.31 46.56
N ASN A 287 -22.01 3.28 46.72
CA ASN A 287 -22.91 2.69 45.72
C ASN A 287 -22.87 3.49 44.42
N GLU A 288 -22.81 4.83 44.48
CA GLU A 288 -22.66 5.70 43.32
C GLU A 288 -21.35 5.40 42.58
N ALA A 289 -20.22 5.36 43.29
CA ALA A 289 -18.92 5.05 42.71
C ALA A 289 -18.89 3.67 42.05
N THR A 290 -19.36 2.64 42.76
CA THR A 290 -19.40 1.27 42.26
C THR A 290 -20.27 1.16 41.01
N ARG A 291 -21.46 1.79 40.99
CA ARG A 291 -22.33 1.83 39.82
C ARG A 291 -21.68 2.56 38.65
N GLY A 292 -21.06 3.70 38.92
CA GLY A 292 -20.34 4.50 37.93
C GLY A 292 -19.23 3.69 37.25
N TYR A 293 -18.35 3.06 38.03
CA TYR A 293 -17.27 2.25 37.46
C TYR A 293 -17.79 1.02 36.72
N LYS A 294 -18.80 0.31 37.24
CA LYS A 294 -19.43 -0.81 36.53
C LYS A 294 -20.05 -0.40 35.20
N MET A 295 -20.65 0.79 35.13
CA MET A 295 -21.17 1.35 33.88
C MET A 295 -20.05 1.60 32.86
N ILE A 296 -18.93 2.18 33.30
CA ILE A 296 -17.75 2.37 32.43
C ILE A 296 -17.21 1.02 31.97
N LEU A 297 -17.01 0.06 32.87
CA LEU A 297 -16.51 -1.27 32.52
C LEU A 297 -17.41 -1.94 31.48
N SER A 298 -18.72 -1.90 31.67
CA SER A 298 -19.70 -2.42 30.69
C SER A 298 -19.58 -1.73 29.33
N THR A 299 -19.34 -0.42 29.30
CA THR A 299 -19.12 0.34 28.06
C THR A 299 -17.80 -0.02 27.37
N VAL A 300 -16.75 -0.25 28.15
CA VAL A 300 -15.44 -0.70 27.66
C VAL A 300 -15.53 -2.10 27.07
N GLU A 301 -16.21 -3.02 27.75
CA GLU A 301 -16.47 -4.37 27.23
C GLU A 301 -17.29 -4.35 25.94
N ALA A 302 -18.35 -3.53 25.88
CA ALA A 302 -19.12 -3.35 24.65
C ALA A 302 -18.27 -2.81 23.50
N SER A 303 -17.40 -1.83 23.78
CA SER A 303 -16.45 -1.29 22.79
C SER A 303 -15.43 -2.34 22.34
N SER A 304 -14.98 -3.20 23.25
CA SER A 304 -14.08 -4.32 22.94
C SER A 304 -14.76 -5.34 22.02
N ARG A 305 -16.00 -5.75 22.33
CA ARG A 305 -16.78 -6.66 21.46
C ARG A 305 -16.98 -6.05 20.08
N PHE A 306 -17.33 -4.77 20.00
CA PHE A 306 -17.48 -4.07 18.73
C PHE A 306 -16.16 -4.03 17.93
N ALA A 307 -15.03 -3.76 18.58
CA ALA A 307 -13.73 -3.81 17.92
C ALA A 307 -13.38 -5.21 17.37
N VAL A 308 -13.76 -6.29 18.06
CA VAL A 308 -13.62 -7.68 17.55
C VAL A 308 -14.51 -7.91 16.33
N GLU A 309 -15.75 -7.41 16.35
CA GLU A 309 -16.64 -7.49 15.19
C GLU A 309 -16.07 -6.73 13.98
N LEU A 310 -15.50 -5.55 14.19
CA LEU A 310 -14.82 -4.78 13.14
C LEU A 310 -13.58 -5.48 12.61
N GLU A 311 -12.79 -6.14 13.47
CA GLU A 311 -11.63 -6.93 13.02
C GLU A 311 -12.09 -8.08 12.11
N LYS A 312 -13.12 -8.81 12.52
CA LYS A 312 -13.71 -9.88 11.71
C LYS A 312 -14.28 -9.34 10.40
N LYS A 313 -14.95 -8.18 10.42
CA LYS A 313 -15.43 -7.53 9.21
C LYS A 313 -14.28 -7.17 8.27
N ALA A 314 -13.21 -6.55 8.78
CA ALA A 314 -12.03 -6.22 7.99
C ALA A 314 -11.37 -7.47 7.37
N GLN A 315 -11.27 -8.56 8.13
CA GLN A 315 -10.76 -9.85 7.63
C GLN A 315 -11.65 -10.43 6.52
N ASN A 316 -12.97 -10.39 6.68
CA ASN A 316 -13.92 -10.85 5.66
C ASN A 316 -13.82 -10.00 4.38
N THR A 317 -13.79 -8.68 4.50
CA THR A 317 -13.63 -7.77 3.35
C THR A 317 -12.30 -8.03 2.63
N LEU A 318 -11.24 -8.31 3.37
CA LEU A 318 -9.93 -8.64 2.83
C LEU A 318 -9.91 -10.01 2.12
N ALA A 319 -10.61 -11.01 2.65
CA ALA A 319 -10.81 -12.28 1.98
C ALA A 319 -11.58 -12.15 0.66
N LEU A 320 -12.67 -11.35 0.65
CA LEU A 320 -13.43 -11.03 -0.56
C LEU A 320 -12.56 -10.32 -1.60
N LEU A 321 -11.75 -9.35 -1.17
CA LEU A 321 -10.81 -8.66 -2.03
C LEU A 321 -9.79 -9.62 -2.66
N PHE A 322 -9.20 -10.53 -1.87
CA PHE A 322 -8.24 -11.50 -2.42
C PHE A 322 -8.88 -12.47 -3.40
N HIS A 323 -10.09 -12.95 -3.09
CA HIS A 323 -10.86 -13.78 -4.02
C HIS A 323 -11.09 -13.04 -5.35
N ARG A 324 -11.38 -11.73 -5.31
CA ARG A 324 -11.52 -10.89 -6.52
C ARG A 324 -10.22 -10.72 -7.29
N ILE A 325 -9.10 -10.45 -6.60
CA ILE A 325 -7.77 -10.37 -7.23
C ILE A 325 -7.46 -11.67 -7.97
N GLN A 326 -7.74 -12.82 -7.34
CA GLN A 326 -7.51 -14.13 -7.94
C GLN A 326 -8.38 -14.34 -9.18
N ILE A 327 -9.70 -14.12 -9.09
CA ILE A 327 -10.61 -14.23 -10.25
C ILE A 327 -10.15 -13.35 -11.42
N ASN A 328 -9.75 -12.10 -11.15
CA ASN A 328 -9.29 -11.18 -12.19
C ASN A 328 -7.96 -11.61 -12.81
N SER A 329 -7.06 -12.20 -12.01
CA SER A 329 -5.82 -12.78 -12.54
C SER A 329 -6.11 -13.98 -13.42
N ASP A 330 -7.04 -14.85 -13.01
CA ASP A 330 -7.41 -16.06 -13.76
C ASP A 330 -8.11 -15.70 -15.08
N SER A 331 -9.01 -14.70 -15.09
CA SER A 331 -9.66 -14.23 -16.31
C SER A 331 -8.66 -13.63 -17.30
N LEU A 332 -7.69 -12.86 -16.81
CA LEU A 332 -6.60 -12.32 -17.65
C LEU A 332 -5.69 -13.42 -18.19
N LEU A 333 -5.44 -14.47 -17.41
CA LEU A 333 -4.69 -15.64 -17.85
C LEU A 333 -5.41 -16.39 -18.96
N ILE A 334 -6.73 -16.58 -18.84
CA ILE A 334 -7.56 -17.21 -19.88
C ILE A 334 -7.55 -16.36 -21.16
N ALA A 335 -7.79 -15.05 -21.06
CA ALA A 335 -7.79 -14.14 -22.21
C ALA A 335 -6.42 -14.12 -22.93
N ASN A 336 -5.32 -14.11 -22.18
CA ASN A 336 -3.97 -14.23 -22.75
C ASN A 336 -3.74 -15.61 -23.40
N GLY A 337 -4.30 -16.67 -22.82
CA GLY A 337 -4.27 -18.02 -23.38
C GLY A 337 -5.01 -18.11 -24.72
N GLU A 338 -6.20 -17.53 -24.82
CA GLU A 338 -6.97 -17.45 -26.07
C GLU A 338 -6.24 -16.63 -27.14
N ALA A 339 -5.69 -15.47 -26.76
CA ALA A 339 -4.87 -14.66 -27.67
C ALA A 339 -3.63 -15.42 -28.16
N MET A 340 -2.95 -16.16 -27.26
CA MET A 340 -1.84 -17.02 -27.62
C MET A 340 -2.28 -18.14 -28.58
N GLN A 341 -3.43 -18.77 -28.35
CA GLN A 341 -3.97 -19.79 -29.27
C GLN A 341 -4.30 -19.20 -30.65
N ALA A 342 -4.88 -18.00 -30.72
CA ALA A 342 -5.14 -17.32 -31.98
C ALA A 342 -3.84 -17.01 -32.75
N ILE A 343 -2.81 -16.54 -32.05
CA ILE A 343 -1.47 -16.32 -32.61
C ILE A 343 -0.88 -17.64 -33.11
N LEU A 344 -0.93 -18.71 -32.31
CA LEU A 344 -0.40 -20.02 -32.71
C LEU A 344 -1.13 -20.57 -33.93
N LYS A 345 -2.44 -20.39 -34.03
CA LYS A 345 -3.22 -20.79 -35.21
C LYS A 345 -2.83 -19.98 -36.45
N ALA A 346 -2.70 -18.66 -36.32
CA ALA A 346 -2.24 -17.80 -37.42
C ALA A 346 -0.82 -18.19 -37.88
N MET A 347 0.09 -18.50 -36.95
CA MET A 347 1.43 -18.99 -37.24
C MET A 347 1.42 -20.36 -37.94
N GLN A 348 0.50 -21.27 -37.58
CA GLN A 348 0.35 -22.56 -38.27
C GLN A 348 -0.15 -22.40 -39.70
N GLU A 349 -1.13 -21.52 -39.91
CA GLU A 349 -1.64 -21.19 -41.25
C GLU A 349 -0.53 -20.57 -42.11
N ASP A 350 0.23 -19.63 -41.57
CA ASP A 350 1.34 -18.97 -42.25
C ASP A 350 2.50 -19.94 -42.56
N ALA A 351 2.83 -20.85 -41.64
CA ALA A 351 3.78 -21.93 -41.88
C ALA A 351 3.29 -22.90 -42.97
N GLY A 352 1.98 -23.14 -43.05
CA GLY A 352 1.33 -23.92 -44.10
C GLY A 352 1.47 -23.27 -45.48
N LEU A 353 1.16 -21.97 -45.57
CA LEU A 353 1.34 -21.16 -46.79
C LEU A 353 2.81 -21.11 -47.20
N SER A 354 3.73 -20.87 -46.26
CA SER A 354 5.17 -20.87 -46.49
C SER A 354 5.67 -22.20 -47.08
N ARG A 355 5.17 -23.34 -46.59
CA ARG A 355 5.48 -24.66 -47.17
C ARG A 355 4.94 -24.81 -48.59
N GLN A 356 3.74 -24.32 -48.88
CA GLN A 356 3.18 -24.35 -50.23
C GLN A 356 3.99 -23.46 -51.18
N MET A 357 4.35 -22.25 -50.77
CA MET A 357 5.22 -21.36 -51.54
C MET A 357 6.59 -21.98 -51.81
N ALA A 358 7.20 -22.65 -50.82
CA ALA A 358 8.45 -23.38 -51.02
C ALA A 358 8.32 -24.51 -52.04
N ARG A 359 7.21 -25.28 -52.00
CA ARG A 359 6.91 -26.32 -53.01
C ARG A 359 6.71 -25.74 -54.40
N GLN A 360 5.91 -24.67 -54.51
CA GLN A 360 5.69 -23.97 -55.79
C GLN A 360 7.00 -23.41 -56.35
N SER A 361 7.83 -22.81 -55.50
CA SER A 361 9.15 -22.31 -55.88
C SER A 361 10.08 -23.44 -56.35
N HIS A 362 10.05 -24.59 -55.68
CA HIS A 362 10.79 -25.77 -56.11
C HIS A 362 10.28 -26.29 -57.47
N MET A 363 8.97 -26.35 -57.68
CA MET A 363 8.38 -26.75 -58.96
C MET A 363 8.77 -25.78 -60.08
N LEU A 364 8.64 -24.48 -59.83
CA LEU A 364 9.06 -23.42 -60.75
C LEU A 364 10.56 -23.56 -61.10
N ALA A 365 11.44 -23.77 -60.11
CA ALA A 365 12.85 -23.97 -60.34
C ALA A 365 13.14 -25.22 -61.19
N LYS A 366 12.37 -26.30 -61.01
CA LYS A 366 12.48 -27.53 -61.83
C LYS A 366 12.05 -27.28 -63.27
N ASP A 367 10.94 -26.57 -63.48
CA ASP A 367 10.44 -26.22 -64.82
C ASP A 367 11.41 -25.26 -65.53
N MET A 368 11.89 -24.22 -64.84
CA MET A 368 12.94 -23.34 -65.33
C MET A 368 14.22 -24.10 -65.69
N LYS A 369 14.61 -25.12 -64.91
CA LYS A 369 15.76 -25.97 -65.24
C LYS A 369 15.52 -26.76 -66.53
N ARG A 370 14.32 -27.30 -66.73
CA ARG A 370 13.97 -28.04 -67.96
C ARG A 370 13.97 -27.11 -69.17
N ASP A 371 13.37 -25.93 -69.05
CA ASP A 371 13.34 -24.92 -70.11
C ASP A 371 14.76 -24.43 -70.43
N SER A 372 15.61 -24.26 -69.41
CA SER A 372 17.03 -23.94 -69.59
C SER A 372 17.79 -25.04 -70.33
N VAL A 373 17.44 -26.32 -70.14
CA VAL A 373 18.04 -27.43 -70.91
C VAL A 373 17.58 -27.39 -72.36
N ALA A 374 16.29 -27.19 -72.62
CA ALA A 374 15.77 -27.06 -73.99
C ALA A 374 16.42 -25.87 -74.72
N MET A 375 16.53 -24.71 -74.06
CA MET A 375 17.19 -23.53 -74.61
C MET A 375 18.66 -23.78 -74.93
N LYS A 376 19.40 -24.47 -74.05
CA LYS A 376 20.78 -24.88 -74.32
C LYS A 376 20.87 -25.80 -75.52
N THR A 377 19.95 -26.76 -75.67
CA THR A 377 19.92 -27.66 -76.83
C THR A 377 19.67 -26.89 -78.13
N ILE A 378 18.71 -25.97 -78.16
CA ILE A 378 18.44 -25.11 -79.35
C ILE A 378 19.67 -24.27 -79.69
N ALA A 379 20.33 -23.67 -78.69
CA ALA A 379 21.56 -22.91 -78.88
C ALA A 379 22.70 -23.79 -79.46
N ILE A 380 22.84 -25.03 -78.99
CA ILE A 380 23.84 -25.97 -79.53
C ILE A 380 23.52 -26.36 -80.98
N VAL A 381 22.24 -26.65 -81.29
CA VAL A 381 21.79 -26.99 -82.64
C VAL A 381 22.03 -25.82 -83.60
N THR A 382 21.65 -24.60 -83.22
CA THR A 382 21.90 -23.40 -84.03
C THR A 382 23.40 -23.16 -84.23
N MET A 383 24.22 -23.36 -83.20
CA MET A 383 25.68 -23.25 -83.29
C MET A 383 26.32 -24.26 -84.26
N PHE A 384 25.68 -25.43 -84.45
CA PHE A 384 26.10 -26.43 -85.44
C PHE A 384 25.71 -26.04 -86.87
N PHE A 385 24.49 -25.54 -87.08
CA PHE A 385 23.97 -25.22 -88.42
C PHE A 385 24.39 -23.84 -88.95
N LEU A 386 24.63 -22.87 -88.08
CA LEU A 386 24.94 -21.49 -88.46
C LEU A 386 26.22 -21.35 -89.33
N PRO A 387 27.34 -22.03 -89.03
CA PRO A 387 28.50 -22.05 -89.93
C PRO A 387 28.17 -22.66 -91.30
N GLY A 388 27.41 -23.75 -91.32
CA GLY A 388 27.03 -24.44 -92.56
C GLY A 388 26.21 -23.55 -93.48
N ALA A 389 25.19 -22.88 -92.92
CA ALA A 389 24.32 -21.98 -93.66
C ALA A 389 25.04 -20.72 -94.16
N THR A 390 25.91 -20.13 -93.34
CA THR A 390 26.66 -18.92 -93.71
C THR A 390 27.66 -19.20 -94.84
N PHE A 391 28.43 -20.28 -94.78
CA PHE A 391 29.36 -20.64 -95.85
C PHE A 391 28.64 -21.15 -97.11
N ALA A 392 27.50 -21.82 -96.99
CA ALA A 392 26.66 -22.16 -98.15
C ALA A 392 26.13 -20.89 -98.83
N ALA A 393 25.65 -19.91 -98.07
CA ALA A 393 25.19 -18.63 -98.61
C ALA A 393 26.34 -17.84 -99.26
N LEU A 394 27.51 -17.77 -98.62
CA LEU A 394 28.69 -17.09 -99.16
C LEU A 394 29.17 -17.70 -100.47
N LEU A 395 29.22 -19.03 -100.58
CA LEU A 395 29.62 -19.73 -101.81
C LEU A 395 28.52 -19.69 -102.90
N SER A 396 27.27 -19.43 -102.53
CA SER A 396 26.15 -19.25 -103.46
C SER A 396 26.03 -17.81 -103.99
N MET A 397 26.83 -16.86 -103.49
CA MET A 397 26.84 -15.50 -104.03
C MET A 397 27.50 -15.50 -105.42
N PRO A 398 26.95 -14.75 -106.39
CA PRO A 398 27.45 -14.70 -107.78
C PRO A 398 28.84 -14.04 -107.94
N PHE A 399 29.51 -13.71 -106.83
CA PHE A 399 30.88 -13.22 -106.81
C PHE A 399 31.91 -14.29 -107.25
N PHE A 400 31.60 -15.58 -107.10
CA PHE A 400 32.52 -16.70 -107.42
C PHE A 400 32.27 -17.35 -108.79
N ASP A 401 31.37 -16.80 -109.61
CA ASP A 401 30.98 -17.38 -110.91
C ASP A 401 32.02 -17.11 -112.03
N ASN A 402 32.92 -16.14 -111.83
CA ASN A 402 33.92 -15.71 -112.82
C ASN A 402 35.32 -16.31 -112.64
N ASP A 403 35.57 -17.09 -111.58
CA ASP A 403 36.82 -17.84 -111.41
C ASP A 403 36.60 -19.32 -111.79
N ASN A 404 37.24 -19.77 -112.89
CA ASN A 404 37.23 -21.16 -113.39
C ASN A 404 37.71 -22.21 -112.36
N TRP A 405 38.11 -21.79 -111.16
CA TRP A 405 38.58 -22.65 -110.07
C TRP A 405 37.47 -23.13 -109.12
N LEU A 406 36.34 -22.42 -109.03
CA LEU A 406 35.30 -22.70 -108.01
C LEU A 406 33.93 -23.11 -108.59
N SER A 407 33.71 -22.99 -109.90
CA SER A 407 32.40 -23.20 -110.56
C SER A 407 32.05 -24.66 -110.91
N GLN A 408 32.89 -25.64 -110.54
CA GLN A 408 32.65 -27.06 -110.89
C GLN A 408 32.03 -27.86 -109.73
N ALA A 409 30.89 -28.52 -110.01
CA ALA A 409 30.13 -29.36 -109.07
C ALA A 409 30.94 -30.50 -108.41
N SER A 410 32.13 -30.83 -108.94
CA SER A 410 33.03 -31.85 -108.38
C SER A 410 33.80 -31.39 -107.12
N ARG A 411 33.71 -30.11 -106.72
CA ARG A 411 34.50 -29.52 -105.61
C ARG A 411 33.67 -29.16 -104.37
N PHE A 412 32.57 -29.88 -104.12
CA PHE A 412 31.81 -29.85 -102.86
C PHE A 412 32.70 -29.95 -101.60
N TRP A 413 33.87 -30.59 -101.73
CA TRP A 413 34.88 -30.70 -100.68
C TRP A 413 35.43 -29.36 -100.15
N VAL A 414 35.40 -28.27 -100.93
CA VAL A 414 35.86 -26.94 -100.46
C VAL A 414 34.91 -26.36 -99.42
N TRP A 415 33.59 -26.52 -99.62
CA TRP A 415 32.59 -26.17 -98.62
C TRP A 415 32.81 -26.98 -97.33
N VAL A 416 33.05 -28.30 -97.45
CA VAL A 416 33.33 -29.19 -96.31
C VAL A 416 34.61 -28.78 -95.58
N ALA A 417 35.71 -28.51 -96.31
CA ALA A 417 37.01 -28.16 -95.74
C ALA A 417 37.00 -26.83 -94.98
N LEU A 418 36.06 -25.94 -95.28
CA LEU A 418 35.97 -24.61 -94.65
C LEU A 418 34.92 -24.58 -93.53
N THR A 419 33.79 -25.27 -93.69
CA THR A 419 32.77 -25.41 -92.62
C THR A 419 33.26 -26.25 -91.45
N PHE A 420 33.89 -27.39 -91.69
CA PHE A 420 34.30 -28.32 -90.63
C PHE A 420 35.24 -27.70 -89.58
N PRO A 421 36.35 -27.02 -89.93
CA PRO A 421 37.23 -26.40 -88.95
C PRO A 421 36.57 -25.23 -88.21
N PHE A 422 35.70 -24.47 -88.88
CA PHE A 422 35.00 -23.36 -88.24
C PHE A 422 33.99 -23.84 -87.20
N THR A 423 33.23 -24.90 -87.52
CA THR A 423 32.34 -25.56 -86.55
C THR A 423 33.14 -26.09 -85.35
N ILE A 424 34.30 -26.71 -85.57
CA ILE A 424 35.20 -27.15 -84.49
C ILE A 424 35.66 -25.96 -83.64
N ALA A 425 36.08 -24.86 -84.25
CA ALA A 425 36.52 -23.66 -83.55
C ALA A 425 35.40 -23.07 -82.67
N CYS A 426 34.18 -23.01 -83.19
CA CYS A 426 32.99 -22.62 -82.43
C CYS A 426 32.78 -23.53 -81.21
N PHE A 427 32.78 -24.86 -81.37
CA PHE A 427 32.59 -25.79 -80.25
C PHE A 427 33.70 -25.72 -79.20
N ILE A 428 34.96 -25.54 -79.62
CA ILE A 428 36.10 -25.33 -78.72
C ILE A 428 35.91 -24.04 -77.93
N PHE A 429 35.54 -22.94 -78.59
CA PHE A 429 35.26 -21.67 -77.94
C PHE A 429 34.15 -21.80 -76.90
N TYR A 430 33.05 -22.48 -77.23
CA TYR A 430 31.96 -22.74 -76.30
C TYR A 430 32.41 -23.57 -75.09
N LYS A 431 33.20 -24.63 -75.28
CA LYS A 431 33.72 -25.44 -74.16
C LYS A 431 34.66 -24.66 -73.25
N VAL A 432 35.54 -23.84 -73.82
CA VAL A 432 36.45 -22.98 -73.05
C VAL A 432 35.67 -21.92 -72.27
N TRP A 433 34.68 -21.28 -72.88
CA TRP A 433 33.80 -20.32 -72.24
C TRP A 433 32.99 -20.95 -71.09
N GLN A 434 32.40 -22.12 -71.33
CA GLN A 434 31.64 -22.85 -70.31
C GLN A 434 32.52 -23.30 -69.14
N GLY A 435 33.76 -23.74 -69.40
CA GLY A 435 34.72 -24.12 -68.37
C GLY A 435 35.17 -22.93 -67.49
N ARG A 436 35.37 -21.74 -68.09
CA ARG A 436 35.66 -20.50 -67.34
C ARG A 436 34.45 -20.04 -66.52
N ALA A 437 33.25 -20.09 -67.08
CA ALA A 437 32.03 -19.71 -66.35
C ALA A 437 31.80 -20.59 -65.11
N ARG A 438 32.03 -21.91 -65.22
CA ARG A 438 31.90 -22.84 -64.07
C ARG A 438 32.90 -22.55 -62.95
N LYS A 439 34.17 -22.26 -63.29
CA LYS A 439 35.20 -21.93 -62.29
C LYS A 439 34.88 -20.64 -61.52
N ASN A 440 34.32 -19.63 -62.20
CA ASN A 440 33.92 -18.38 -61.53
C ASN A 440 32.71 -18.56 -60.61
N SER A 441 31.79 -19.48 -60.91
CA SER A 441 30.66 -19.79 -60.03
C SER A 441 31.10 -20.55 -58.76
N SER A 442 32.05 -21.49 -58.87
CA SER A 442 32.60 -22.21 -57.71
C SER A 442 33.38 -21.30 -56.76
N ALA A 443 34.06 -20.26 -57.27
CA ALA A 443 34.77 -19.29 -56.45
C ALA A 443 33.84 -18.32 -55.68
N LEU A 444 32.56 -18.22 -56.07
CA LEU A 444 31.54 -17.44 -55.37
C LEU A 444 30.79 -18.26 -54.29
N GLU A 445 30.88 -19.59 -54.36
CA GLU A 445 30.23 -20.54 -53.44
C GLU A 445 31.12 -20.89 -52.22
N GLU A 446 32.40 -20.48 -52.22
CA GLU A 446 33.36 -20.66 -51.12
C GLU A 446 33.54 -19.43 -50.20
N LEU A 447 32.66 -18.41 -50.28
CA LEU A 447 32.63 -17.35 -49.27
C LEU A 447 31.78 -17.82 -48.07
N PRO A 448 32.34 -17.91 -46.85
CA PRO A 448 31.65 -18.47 -45.70
C PRO A 448 30.43 -17.62 -45.31
N GLU A 449 29.28 -18.28 -45.17
CA GLU A 449 28.08 -17.75 -44.53
C GLU A 449 28.45 -17.19 -43.15
N PHE A 450 28.34 -15.87 -42.99
CA PHE A 450 28.36 -15.24 -41.67
C PHE A 450 27.06 -15.60 -40.95
N SER A 451 27.19 -16.39 -39.89
CA SER A 451 26.13 -16.66 -38.94
C SER A 451 25.62 -15.36 -38.30
N LYS A 452 24.29 -15.21 -38.27
CA LYS A 452 23.55 -14.56 -37.20
C LYS A 452 22.24 -15.27 -36.98
#